data_AF-A0A928JJJ6-F1
#
_entry.id   AF-A0A928JJJ6-F1
#
_cell.length_a   1.000
_cell.length_b   1.000
_cell.length_c   1.000
_cell.angle_alpha   90.00
_cell.angle_beta   90.00
_cell.angle_gamma   90.00
#
_symmetry.space_group_name_H-M   'P 1'
#
loop_
_entity.id
_entity.type
_entity.pdbx_description
1 polymer ?
#
loop_
_entity_poly.entity_id
_entity_poly.type
_entity_poly.pdbx_seq_one_letter_code
_entity_poly.pdbx_strand_id
1 'polypeptide(L)'
;MKPSLLILASLLIGAAAFLLAGCRKNAPDVGVNPETPTVGGAESADEILFVNEVEKTDVWILPDTEENRDLPYSTPTVNDLEENGEIRLSLSSLGGPGTYVVHMFSEDGMYYGAAGVPIEGGYTLRFRRQDWSWTLEVSDGLGNPVGSYEVFGAMWAGDGGDDLE
;
A
#
# COMPACT_ATOMS: atom_id res chain seq x y z
N MET A 1 -1.67 50.35 2.37
CA MET A 1 -2.99 50.64 2.99
C MET A 1 -3.56 49.34 3.54
N LYS A 2 -4.28 49.44 4.66
CA LYS A 2 -4.64 48.39 5.62
C LYS A 2 -5.62 47.31 5.07
N PRO A 3 -5.67 46.13 5.73
CA PRO A 3 -6.29 44.89 5.25
C PRO A 3 -7.80 44.82 5.56
N SER A 4 -8.53 43.94 4.88
CA SER A 4 -9.90 43.56 5.26
C SER A 4 -9.94 42.10 5.71
N LEU A 5 -10.06 41.98 7.03
CA LEU A 5 -10.39 40.80 7.81
C LEU A 5 -11.92 40.63 7.76
N LEU A 6 -12.45 39.46 7.42
CA LEU A 6 -13.86 39.13 7.69
C LEU A 6 -13.95 37.72 8.25
N ILE A 7 -14.27 37.69 9.53
CA ILE A 7 -14.64 36.58 10.39
C ILE A 7 -16.06 36.14 10.00
N LEU A 8 -16.34 34.83 9.95
CA LEU A 8 -17.65 34.34 10.39
C LEU A 8 -17.54 32.90 10.92
N ALA A 9 -17.83 32.76 12.21
CA ALA A 9 -18.02 31.50 12.93
C ALA A 9 -19.52 31.18 13.00
N SER A 10 -19.89 29.89 12.93
CA SER A 10 -21.17 29.28 13.37
C SER A 10 -20.98 27.76 13.21
N LEU A 11 -20.82 26.89 14.22
CA LEU A 11 -21.60 26.53 15.41
C LEU A 11 -22.99 25.93 15.12
N LEU A 12 -23.15 24.61 15.30
CA LEU A 12 -24.37 23.84 15.68
C LEU A 12 -23.98 22.35 15.76
N ILE A 13 -23.69 21.77 16.94
CA ILE A 13 -24.58 21.11 17.91
C ILE A 13 -25.54 20.09 17.27
N GLY A 14 -25.38 18.81 17.65
CA GLY A 14 -26.33 17.75 17.32
C GLY A 14 -26.02 16.43 18.02
N ALA A 15 -25.98 16.43 19.36
CA ALA A 15 -26.06 15.20 20.15
C ALA A 15 -27.54 14.76 20.22
N ALA A 16 -27.85 13.55 19.76
CA ALA A 16 -29.11 12.90 20.05
C ALA A 16 -28.87 11.42 20.32
N ALA A 17 -28.78 11.10 21.62
CA ALA A 17 -28.90 9.75 22.12
C ALA A 17 -30.34 9.27 21.93
N PHE A 18 -30.53 8.14 21.24
CA PHE A 18 -31.80 7.41 21.23
C PHE A 18 -31.64 6.12 22.03
N LEU A 19 -32.26 6.13 23.22
CA LEU A 19 -32.60 4.96 24.02
C LEU A 19 -33.70 4.17 23.31
N LEU A 20 -33.49 2.86 23.12
CA LEU A 20 -34.60 1.89 23.20
C LEU A 20 -34.14 0.65 23.95
N ALA A 21 -34.82 0.40 25.06
CA ALA A 21 -34.73 -0.79 25.87
C ALA A 21 -35.59 -1.91 25.28
N GLY A 22 -35.10 -3.15 25.43
CA GLY A 22 -35.96 -4.26 25.83
C GLY A 22 -36.28 -5.31 24.77
N CYS A 23 -35.65 -6.49 24.90
CA CYS A 23 -36.35 -7.78 24.94
C CYS A 23 -35.44 -8.87 25.53
N ARG A 24 -35.67 -9.19 26.82
CA ARG A 24 -35.30 -10.49 27.42
C ARG A 24 -36.34 -11.51 26.98
N LYS A 25 -35.93 -12.62 26.35
CA LYS A 25 -36.17 -14.01 26.84
C LYS A 25 -35.74 -15.08 25.83
N ASN A 26 -35.22 -16.15 26.42
CA ASN A 26 -35.02 -17.53 25.94
C ASN A 26 -33.71 -17.82 25.20
N ALA A 27 -32.72 -18.23 26.02
CA ALA A 27 -31.61 -19.05 25.59
C ALA A 27 -32.10 -20.45 25.18
N PRO A 28 -31.72 -20.96 24.01
CA PRO A 28 -31.43 -22.37 23.86
C PRO A 28 -30.02 -22.64 24.41
N ASP A 29 -29.93 -23.56 25.35
CA ASP A 29 -28.70 -24.23 25.75
C ASP A 29 -28.16 -24.98 24.53
N VAL A 30 -27.30 -24.30 23.77
CA VAL A 30 -26.52 -24.89 22.67
C VAL A 30 -25.12 -25.07 23.22
N GLY A 31 -24.74 -26.34 23.37
CA GLY A 31 -23.43 -26.75 23.86
C GLY A 31 -22.32 -25.95 23.19
N VAL A 32 -21.60 -25.19 24.01
CA VAL A 32 -20.36 -24.53 23.63
C VAL A 32 -19.35 -25.63 23.37
N ASN A 33 -19.11 -25.95 22.10
CA ASN A 33 -17.77 -26.40 21.70
C ASN A 33 -16.97 -25.12 21.42
N PRO A 34 -16.02 -24.72 22.28
CA PRO A 34 -15.19 -23.55 22.04
C PRO A 34 -14.07 -23.92 21.07
N GLU A 35 -14.43 -24.23 19.83
CA GLU A 35 -13.52 -24.20 18.69
C GLU A 35 -14.00 -23.08 17.79
N THR A 36 -13.80 -21.85 18.27
CA THR A 36 -13.70 -20.70 17.38
C THR A 36 -12.62 -21.06 16.35
N PRO A 37 -12.90 -21.06 15.03
CA PRO A 37 -11.80 -20.94 14.09
C PRO A 37 -11.30 -19.52 14.27
N THR A 38 -10.25 -19.37 15.06
CA THR A 38 -9.38 -18.19 14.98
C THR A 38 -8.79 -18.23 13.57
N VAL A 39 -9.53 -17.70 12.59
CA VAL A 39 -8.97 -17.24 11.32
C VAL A 39 -8.31 -15.89 11.61
N GLY A 40 -7.40 -15.89 12.59
CA GLY A 40 -6.30 -14.96 12.63
C GLY A 40 -5.18 -15.74 11.98
N GLY A 41 -5.10 -15.69 10.65
CA GLY A 41 -3.83 -15.96 10.01
C GLY A 41 -2.90 -14.93 10.61
N ALA A 42 -2.08 -15.33 11.58
CA ALA A 42 -1.06 -14.47 12.11
C ALA A 42 -0.23 -14.09 10.90
N GLU A 43 -0.37 -12.84 10.44
CA GLU A 43 0.58 -12.27 9.51
C GLU A 43 1.94 -12.56 10.09
N SER A 44 2.72 -13.35 9.34
CA SER A 44 4.04 -13.73 9.78
C SER A 44 4.82 -12.44 9.98
N ALA A 45 5.44 -12.28 11.15
CA ALA A 45 6.28 -11.13 11.46
C ALA A 45 7.51 -11.01 10.54
N ASP A 46 7.68 -11.91 9.57
CA ASP A 46 8.71 -11.87 8.52
C ASP A 46 8.10 -11.72 7.11
N GLU A 47 6.80 -11.46 6.96
CA GLU A 47 6.17 -11.29 5.65
C GLU A 47 5.66 -9.88 5.46
N ILE A 48 5.63 -9.42 4.21
CA ILE A 48 4.88 -8.25 3.79
C ILE A 48 3.87 -8.65 2.72
N LEU A 49 2.78 -7.91 2.62
CA LEU A 49 1.83 -8.01 1.52
C LEU A 49 2.08 -6.88 0.54
N PHE A 50 2.33 -7.21 -0.73
CA PHE A 50 2.33 -6.23 -1.81
C PHE A 50 1.05 -6.40 -2.62
N VAL A 51 0.34 -5.29 -2.87
CA VAL A 51 -0.91 -5.24 -3.63
C VAL A 51 -0.75 -4.26 -4.78
N ASN A 52 -1.00 -4.73 -6.00
CA ASN A 52 -1.03 -3.92 -7.20
C ASN A 52 -2.48 -3.62 -7.59
N GLU A 53 -2.93 -2.37 -7.53
CA GLU A 53 -4.28 -1.94 -7.95
C GLU A 53 -4.24 -1.12 -9.25
N VAL A 54 -3.14 -1.20 -10.02
CA VAL A 54 -3.06 -0.62 -11.37
C VAL A 54 -2.94 -1.72 -12.41
N GLU A 55 -2.42 -1.42 -13.60
CA GLU A 55 -2.13 -2.44 -14.62
C GLU A 55 -1.02 -3.43 -14.23
N LYS A 56 -0.84 -4.44 -15.08
CA LYS A 56 0.19 -5.46 -14.91
C LYS A 56 1.59 -4.86 -14.86
N THR A 57 2.36 -5.21 -13.82
CA THR A 57 3.67 -4.60 -13.54
C THR A 57 4.72 -5.60 -13.08
N ASP A 58 5.98 -5.32 -13.43
CA ASP A 58 7.15 -5.87 -12.77
C ASP A 58 7.54 -4.95 -11.59
N VAL A 59 7.92 -5.54 -10.45
CA VAL A 59 8.18 -4.81 -9.21
C VAL A 59 9.56 -5.15 -8.67
N TRP A 60 10.34 -4.11 -8.36
CA TRP A 60 11.60 -4.21 -7.63
C TRP A 60 11.43 -3.58 -6.26
N ILE A 61 11.79 -4.32 -5.22
CA ILE A 61 11.87 -3.84 -3.84
C ILE A 61 13.31 -4.02 -3.39
N LEU A 62 14.06 -2.92 -3.35
CA LEU A 62 15.51 -2.92 -3.16
C LEU A 62 15.88 -2.09 -1.92
N PRO A 63 16.94 -2.44 -1.17
CA PRO A 63 17.41 -1.61 -0.07
C PRO A 63 17.68 -0.18 -0.53
N ASP A 64 17.35 0.82 0.29
CA ASP A 64 17.52 2.23 -0.06
C ASP A 64 19.00 2.66 -0.02
N THR A 65 19.68 2.48 -1.14
CA THR A 65 21.06 2.92 -1.40
C THR A 65 21.08 3.93 -2.55
N GLU A 66 22.16 4.70 -2.66
CA GLU A 66 22.34 5.64 -3.79
C GLU A 66 22.24 4.91 -5.14
N GLU A 67 22.87 3.74 -5.26
CA GLU A 67 22.85 2.90 -6.47
C GLU A 67 21.43 2.41 -6.83
N ASN A 68 20.64 2.00 -5.83
CA ASN A 68 19.30 1.45 -6.06
C ASN A 68 18.22 2.52 -6.28
N ARG A 69 18.52 3.81 -6.04
CA ARG A 69 17.60 4.92 -6.33
C ARG A 69 17.51 5.22 -7.81
N ASP A 70 18.55 4.86 -8.57
CA ASP A 70 18.50 4.86 -10.02
C ASP A 70 17.68 3.67 -10.54
N LEU A 71 17.33 3.71 -11.84
CA LEU A 71 16.51 2.68 -12.48
C LEU A 71 17.07 1.27 -12.26
N PRO A 72 16.21 0.27 -12.00
CA PRO A 72 16.69 -1.07 -11.71
C PRO A 72 17.21 -1.76 -12.98
N TYR A 73 18.48 -2.15 -12.98
CA TYR A 73 19.10 -2.98 -14.03
C TYR A 73 19.13 -4.48 -13.67
N SER A 74 18.45 -4.87 -12.60
CA SER A 74 18.45 -6.23 -12.05
C SER A 74 17.15 -6.98 -12.34
N THR A 75 17.08 -8.26 -11.96
CA THR A 75 15.83 -9.03 -12.01
C THR A 75 14.82 -8.47 -11.01
N PRO A 76 13.54 -8.29 -11.38
CA PRO A 76 12.52 -7.81 -10.46
C PRO A 76 12.27 -8.82 -9.34
N THR A 77 11.89 -8.27 -8.18
CA THR A 77 11.45 -9.03 -7.01
C THR A 77 10.17 -9.81 -7.32
N VAL A 78 9.27 -9.20 -8.10
CA VAL A 78 8.02 -9.81 -8.57
C VAL A 78 7.91 -9.53 -10.06
N ASN A 79 7.76 -10.59 -10.86
CA ASN A 79 7.51 -10.46 -12.30
C ASN A 79 6.00 -10.57 -12.56
N ASP A 80 5.52 -9.87 -13.57
CA ASP A 80 4.19 -10.05 -14.15
C ASP A 80 3.05 -9.98 -13.12
N LEU A 81 3.12 -9.08 -12.13
CA LEU A 81 2.07 -8.93 -11.13
C LEU A 81 0.83 -8.28 -11.76
N GLU A 82 -0.20 -9.09 -11.97
CA GLU A 82 -1.46 -8.71 -12.60
C GLU A 82 -2.17 -7.53 -11.88
N GLU A 83 -3.07 -6.87 -12.60
CA GLU A 83 -3.96 -5.86 -12.03
C GLU A 83 -4.84 -6.45 -10.92
N ASN A 84 -4.93 -5.73 -9.79
CA ASN A 84 -5.55 -6.19 -8.53
C ASN A 84 -4.90 -7.46 -7.95
N GLY A 85 -3.69 -7.80 -8.39
CA GLY A 85 -2.89 -8.90 -7.88
C GLY A 85 -2.28 -8.60 -6.52
N GLU A 86 -2.14 -9.63 -5.69
CA GLU A 86 -1.45 -9.55 -4.41
C GLU A 86 -0.40 -10.65 -4.29
N ILE A 87 0.69 -10.36 -3.60
CA ILE A 87 1.75 -11.32 -3.32
C ILE A 87 2.33 -11.11 -1.92
N ARG A 88 2.60 -12.20 -1.22
CA ARG A 88 3.35 -12.18 0.04
C ARG A 88 4.83 -12.37 -0.24
N LEU A 89 5.65 -11.50 0.33
CA LEU A 89 7.10 -11.54 0.19
C LEU A 89 7.73 -11.74 1.57
N SER A 90 8.72 -12.62 1.66
CA SER A 90 9.50 -12.78 2.89
C SER A 90 10.50 -11.63 3.01
N LEU A 91 10.44 -10.91 4.12
CA LEU A 91 11.31 -9.79 4.43
C LEU A 91 12.77 -10.23 4.52
N SER A 92 13.03 -11.44 5.04
CA SER A 92 14.38 -12.02 5.02
C SER A 92 14.96 -12.19 3.61
N SER A 93 14.12 -12.45 2.60
CA SER A 93 14.56 -12.50 1.18
C SER A 93 14.89 -11.12 0.60
N LEU A 94 14.34 -10.05 1.18
CA LEU A 94 14.61 -8.66 0.80
C LEU A 94 15.80 -8.04 1.55
N GLY A 95 16.33 -8.73 2.58
CA GLY A 95 17.43 -8.25 3.42
C GLY A 95 17.03 -7.84 4.85
N GLY A 96 15.78 -8.04 5.25
CA GLY A 96 15.27 -7.76 6.60
C GLY A 96 14.52 -6.42 6.72
N PRO A 97 14.07 -6.03 7.92
CA PRO A 97 13.39 -4.76 8.11
C PRO A 97 14.32 -3.58 7.83
N GLY A 98 13.79 -2.51 7.22
CA GLY A 98 14.60 -1.36 6.84
C GLY A 98 13.89 -0.36 5.94
N THR A 99 14.68 0.47 5.27
CA THR A 99 14.21 1.45 4.30
C THR A 99 14.54 0.98 2.89
N TYR A 100 13.58 1.11 1.99
CA TYR A 100 13.60 0.55 0.65
C TYR A 100 13.29 1.59 -0.43
N VAL A 101 13.73 1.28 -1.64
CA VAL A 101 13.26 1.87 -2.88
C VAL A 101 12.37 0.83 -3.56
N VAL A 102 11.22 1.29 -4.04
CA VAL A 102 10.24 0.49 -4.77
C VAL A 102 10.16 1.06 -6.19
N HIS A 103 10.50 0.23 -7.17
CA HIS A 103 10.36 0.54 -8.59
C HIS A 103 9.34 -0.37 -9.22
N MET A 104 8.60 0.15 -10.19
CA MET A 104 7.63 -0.60 -10.96
C MET A 104 7.70 -0.22 -12.43
N PHE A 105 7.62 -1.23 -13.30
CA PHE A 105 7.46 -1.05 -14.73
C PHE A 105 6.16 -1.70 -15.16
N SER A 106 5.25 -0.92 -15.73
CA SER A 106 4.02 -1.45 -16.34
C SER A 106 4.28 -2.03 -17.72
N GLU A 107 3.35 -2.87 -18.17
CA GLU A 107 3.38 -3.47 -19.51
C GLU A 107 3.37 -2.43 -20.65
N ASP A 108 2.80 -1.23 -20.42
CA ASP A 108 2.80 -0.12 -21.38
C ASP A 108 4.11 0.71 -21.38
N GLY A 109 5.10 0.32 -20.56
CA GLY A 109 6.40 0.96 -20.47
C GLY A 109 6.43 2.20 -19.57
N MET A 110 5.42 2.40 -18.73
CA MET A 110 5.47 3.45 -17.70
C MET A 110 6.33 2.98 -16.52
N TYR A 111 7.24 3.85 -16.10
CA TYR A 111 8.08 3.65 -14.93
C TYR A 111 7.52 4.43 -13.74
N TYR A 112 7.49 3.79 -12.58
CA TYR A 112 7.13 4.37 -11.30
C TYR A 112 8.23 4.07 -10.28
N GLY A 113 8.66 5.08 -9.51
CA GLY A 113 9.62 4.90 -8.41
C GLY A 113 9.23 5.65 -7.13
N ALA A 114 9.42 5.01 -5.98
CA ALA A 114 9.31 5.60 -4.64
C ALA A 114 10.53 5.22 -3.80
N ALA A 115 11.16 6.18 -3.14
CA ALA A 115 12.33 5.97 -2.28
C ALA A 115 12.02 6.32 -0.82
N GLY A 116 12.82 5.80 0.12
CA GLY A 116 12.65 6.10 1.53
C GLY A 116 11.46 5.39 2.18
N VAL A 117 11.05 4.24 1.64
CA VAL A 117 9.87 3.48 2.08
C VAL A 117 10.25 2.59 3.27
N PRO A 118 9.74 2.81 4.49
CA PRO A 118 9.98 1.93 5.63
C PRO A 118 9.16 0.65 5.46
N ILE A 119 9.82 -0.49 5.61
CA ILE A 119 9.20 -1.81 5.50
C ILE A 119 9.59 -2.65 6.72
N GLU A 120 8.59 -3.12 7.45
CA GLU A 120 8.74 -4.08 8.56
C GLU A 120 7.79 -5.27 8.36
N GLY A 121 7.95 -6.30 9.19
CA GLY A 121 7.10 -7.48 9.15
C GLY A 121 5.63 -7.17 9.44
N GLY A 122 4.74 -7.81 8.69
CA GLY A 122 3.30 -7.59 8.69
C GLY A 122 2.85 -6.38 7.87
N TYR A 123 3.74 -5.61 7.25
CA TYR A 123 3.31 -4.41 6.52
C TYR A 123 2.60 -4.76 5.22
N THR A 124 1.66 -3.90 4.83
CA THR A 124 1.03 -3.91 3.51
C THR A 124 1.50 -2.72 2.69
N LEU A 125 2.04 -3.00 1.51
CA LEU A 125 2.38 -2.03 0.48
C LEU A 125 1.31 -2.11 -0.61
N ARG A 126 0.58 -1.02 -0.84
CA ARG A 126 -0.49 -0.96 -1.84
C ARG A 126 -0.17 0.12 -2.87
N PHE A 127 0.10 -0.31 -4.09
CA PHE A 127 0.27 0.62 -5.20
C PHE A 127 -1.06 0.82 -5.91
N ARG A 128 -1.50 2.08 -6.02
CA ARG A 128 -2.81 2.40 -6.59
C ARG A 128 -2.79 3.71 -7.35
N ARG A 129 -3.77 3.89 -8.23
CA ARG A 129 -4.05 5.17 -8.87
C ARG A 129 -5.20 5.88 -8.15
N GLN A 130 -4.94 7.10 -7.70
CA GLN A 130 -5.97 8.00 -7.18
C GLN A 130 -6.10 9.20 -8.12
N ASP A 131 -7.28 9.37 -8.74
CA ASP A 131 -7.53 10.36 -9.79
C ASP A 131 -6.49 10.30 -10.93
N TRP A 132 -5.53 11.24 -10.92
CA TRP A 132 -4.46 11.40 -11.91
C TRP A 132 -3.06 11.14 -11.35
N SER A 133 -2.95 10.70 -10.09
CA SER A 133 -1.69 10.40 -9.42
C SER A 133 -1.57 8.92 -9.08
N TRP A 134 -0.36 8.40 -9.16
CA TRP A 134 0.00 7.07 -8.68
C TRP A 134 0.63 7.22 -7.30
N THR A 135 0.24 6.33 -6.38
CA THR A 135 0.62 6.41 -4.98
C THR A 135 0.98 5.02 -4.48
N LEU A 136 2.08 4.93 -3.75
CA LEU A 136 2.40 3.76 -2.92
C LEU A 136 1.98 4.06 -1.49
N GLU A 137 1.00 3.33 -0.99
CA GLU A 137 0.52 3.42 0.38
C GLU A 137 1.12 2.32 1.24
N VAL A 138 1.54 2.68 2.44
CA VAL A 138 2.13 1.76 3.40
C VAL A 138 1.27 1.74 4.65
N SER A 139 0.85 0.55 5.05
CA SER A 139 0.13 0.31 6.30
C SER A 139 0.86 -0.72 7.15
N ASP A 140 0.75 -0.60 8.47
CA ASP A 140 1.25 -1.60 9.41
C ASP A 140 0.39 -2.88 9.38
N GLY A 141 0.80 -3.93 10.10
CA GLY A 141 0.05 -5.19 10.21
C GLY A 141 -1.28 -5.11 10.99
N LEU A 142 -1.69 -3.91 11.41
CA LEU A 142 -3.02 -3.64 11.94
C LEU A 142 -3.88 -2.84 10.92
N GLY A 143 -3.32 -2.51 9.76
CA GLY A 143 -3.95 -1.71 8.72
C GLY A 143 -3.90 -0.20 8.97
N ASN A 144 -3.15 0.28 9.96
CA ASN A 144 -3.00 1.73 10.17
C ASN A 144 -2.04 2.32 9.13
N PRO A 145 -2.35 3.48 8.54
CA PRO A 145 -1.47 4.11 7.57
C PRO A 145 -0.18 4.58 8.23
N VAL A 146 0.94 4.17 7.66
CA VAL A 146 2.30 4.57 8.06
C VAL A 146 2.83 5.67 7.15
N GLY A 147 2.53 5.59 5.85
CA GLY A 147 3.03 6.54 4.87
C GLY A 147 2.30 6.47 3.53
N SER A 148 2.46 7.51 2.74
CA SER A 148 1.96 7.62 1.38
C SER A 148 3.03 8.32 0.54
N TYR A 149 3.44 7.67 -0.53
CA TYR A 149 4.54 8.10 -1.38
C TYR A 149 3.98 8.39 -2.76
N GLU A 150 4.10 9.65 -3.20
CA GLU A 150 3.81 10.00 -4.59
C GLU A 150 4.85 9.32 -5.48
N VAL A 151 4.37 8.64 -6.52
CA VAL A 151 5.23 7.84 -7.39
C VAL A 151 5.37 8.58 -8.71
N PHE A 152 6.61 8.92 -9.06
CA PHE A 152 6.88 9.67 -10.29
C PHE A 152 6.72 8.76 -11.51
N GLY A 153 5.71 9.04 -12.33
CA GLY A 153 5.46 8.35 -13.59
C GLY A 153 6.25 8.99 -14.74
N ALA A 154 7.15 8.23 -15.38
CA ALA A 154 7.79 8.62 -16.62
C ALA A 154 7.56 7.55 -17.69
N MET A 155 7.21 7.97 -18.92
CA MET A 155 7.20 7.06 -20.05
C MET A 155 8.65 6.65 -20.34
N TRP A 156 8.94 5.35 -20.29
CA TRP A 156 10.21 4.84 -20.73
C TRP A 156 10.27 4.99 -22.25
N ALA A 157 10.91 6.06 -22.71
CA ALA A 157 11.37 6.14 -24.09
C ALA A 157 12.51 5.13 -24.21
N GLY A 158 12.17 3.86 -24.49
CA GLY A 158 13.15 2.88 -24.92
C GLY A 158 14.02 3.54 -25.97
N ASP A 159 15.34 3.46 -25.79
CA ASP A 159 16.31 4.00 -26.74
C ASP A 159 15.86 3.57 -28.14
N GLY A 160 15.48 4.55 -28.96
CA GLY A 160 15.08 4.37 -30.36
C GLY A 160 16.31 4.03 -31.21
N GLY A 161 17.07 3.04 -30.76
CA GLY A 161 18.18 2.44 -31.46
C GLY A 161 17.63 1.58 -32.58
N ASP A 162 17.98 2.00 -33.80
CA ASP A 162 18.03 1.22 -35.02
C ASP A 162 16.71 1.03 -35.79
N ASP A 163 16.28 2.10 -36.46
CA ASP A 163 15.56 2.01 -37.75
C ASP A 163 16.03 3.15 -38.69
N LEU A 164 17.34 3.27 -38.87
CA LEU A 164 17.94 4.00 -40.00
C LEU A 164 18.67 2.99 -40.90
N GLU A 165 17.90 2.21 -41.67
CA GLU A 165 18.37 1.59 -42.92
C GLU A 165 18.05 2.46 -44.13
#